data_AF-A0A397AX68-F1
#
_entry.id   AF-A0A397AX68-F1
#
_cell.length_a   1.000
_cell.length_b   1.000
_cell.length_c   1.000
_cell.angle_alpha   90.00
_cell.angle_beta   90.00
_cell.angle_gamma   90.00
#
_symmetry.space_group_name_H-M   'P 1'
#
loop_
_entity.id
_entity.type
_entity.pdbx_description
1 polymer ?
#
loop_
_entity_poly.entity_id
_entity_poly.type
_entity_poly.pdbx_seq_one_letter_code
_entity_poly.pdbx_strand_id
1 'polypeptide(L)'
;MVRITSIAAFAASASATVSLRTLRDLETSSTVNVLVTYRKGSGLAKLNIESLSREERSQSVLNTLTAENFAITASAVELAKSAGVEYTQYWIDSVVAIEGATKELVAQLAALPNVESVASVEVYQL
;
A
#
# COMPACT_ATOMS: atom_id res chain seq x y z
N MET A 1 -0.84 -24.36 -41.73
CA MET A 1 -1.78 -23.80 -40.74
C MET A 1 -1.20 -24.08 -39.35
N VAL A 2 -0.60 -23.08 -38.70
CA VAL A 2 -0.04 -23.24 -37.35
C VAL A 2 -1.00 -22.56 -36.38
N ARG A 3 -1.63 -23.35 -35.49
CA ARG A 3 -2.46 -22.83 -34.41
C ARG A 3 -1.54 -22.44 -33.25
N ILE A 4 -1.37 -21.15 -33.03
CA ILE A 4 -0.73 -20.62 -31.83
C ILE A 4 -1.84 -20.48 -30.78
N THR A 5 -1.94 -21.45 -29.88
CA THR A 5 -2.83 -21.37 -28.73
C THR A 5 -2.10 -20.57 -27.64
N SER A 6 -2.39 -19.28 -27.54
CA SER A 6 -1.89 -18.43 -26.46
C SER A 6 -2.61 -18.81 -25.17
N ILE A 7 -1.93 -19.55 -24.30
CA ILE A 7 -2.37 -19.73 -22.92
C ILE A 7 -2.04 -18.42 -22.19
N ALA A 8 -3.03 -17.54 -22.07
CA ALA A 8 -2.95 -16.43 -21.14
C ALA A 8 -2.90 -17.03 -19.73
N ALA A 9 -1.70 -17.04 -19.15
CA ALA A 9 -1.53 -17.36 -17.74
C ALA A 9 -2.23 -16.26 -16.93
N PHE A 10 -3.43 -16.58 -16.41
CA PHE A 10 -4.01 -15.83 -15.31
C PHE A 10 -3.07 -16.02 -14.12
N ALA A 11 -2.13 -15.09 -13.94
CA ALA A 11 -1.46 -14.94 -12.67
C ALA A 11 -2.58 -14.73 -11.65
N ALA A 12 -2.74 -15.66 -10.72
CA ALA A 12 -3.57 -15.48 -9.56
C ALA A 12 -2.94 -14.34 -8.75
N SER A 13 -3.30 -13.10 -9.09
CA SER A 13 -3.02 -11.93 -8.28
C SER A 13 -3.69 -12.20 -6.94
N ALA A 14 -2.89 -12.45 -5.90
CA ALA A 14 -3.40 -12.51 -4.55
C ALA A 14 -4.12 -11.19 -4.29
N SER A 15 -5.44 -11.24 -4.27
CA SER A 15 -6.27 -10.07 -3.99
C SER A 15 -5.93 -9.59 -2.59
N ALA A 16 -5.75 -8.27 -2.42
CA ALA A 16 -5.51 -7.70 -1.11
C ALA A 16 -6.62 -8.12 -0.13
N THR A 17 -6.25 -8.39 1.12
CA THR A 17 -7.23 -8.73 2.14
C THR A 17 -7.92 -7.45 2.62
N VAL A 18 -9.19 -7.27 2.25
CA VAL A 18 -10.03 -6.23 2.84
C VAL A 18 -10.60 -6.74 4.16
N SER A 19 -10.40 -6.00 5.25
CA SER A 19 -10.87 -6.45 6.56
C SER A 19 -12.41 -6.51 6.59
N LEU A 20 -12.96 -7.55 7.24
CA LEU A 20 -14.41 -7.71 7.39
C LEU A 20 -15.03 -6.49 8.08
N ARG A 21 -14.31 -5.89 9.02
CA ARG A 21 -14.74 -4.67 9.71
C ARG A 21 -14.91 -3.50 8.73
N THR A 22 -13.94 -3.26 7.86
CA THR A 22 -14.03 -2.24 6.80
C THR A 22 -15.27 -2.46 5.92
N LEU A 23 -15.57 -3.71 5.55
CA LEU A 23 -16.75 -4.02 4.76
C LEU A 23 -18.05 -3.71 5.52
N ARG A 24 -18.13 -4.04 6.81
CA ARG A 24 -19.29 -3.74 7.66
C ARG A 24 -19.46 -2.24 7.92
N ASP A 25 -18.35 -1.53 8.12
CA ASP A 25 -18.36 -0.08 8.30
C ASP A 25 -18.89 0.59 7.04
N LEU A 26 -18.50 0.12 5.84
CA LEU A 26 -19.04 0.57 4.55
C LEU A 26 -20.51 0.20 4.28
N GLU A 27 -21.07 -0.78 4.99
CA GLU A 27 -22.50 -1.09 4.92
C GLU A 27 -23.34 -0.11 5.76
N THR A 28 -22.75 0.45 6.82
CA THR A 28 -23.44 1.34 7.76
C THR A 28 -23.13 2.81 7.52
N SER A 29 -22.00 3.10 6.89
CA SER A 29 -21.49 4.45 6.61
C SER A 29 -21.08 4.54 5.14
N SER A 30 -21.29 5.70 4.52
CA SER A 30 -20.92 5.92 3.11
C SER A 30 -19.40 5.98 2.88
N THR A 31 -18.63 6.22 3.94
CA THR A 31 -17.18 6.37 3.91
C THR A 31 -16.55 5.78 5.16
N VAL A 32 -15.28 5.38 5.07
CA VAL A 32 -14.50 4.85 6.20
C VAL A 32 -13.03 5.28 6.10
N ASN A 33 -12.39 5.53 7.24
CA ASN A 33 -10.95 5.78 7.28
C ASN A 33 -10.21 4.45 7.19
N VAL A 34 -9.32 4.30 6.21
CA VAL A 34 -8.60 3.05 5.97
C VAL A 34 -7.09 3.24 6.04
N LEU A 35 -6.41 2.19 6.49
CA LEU A 35 -4.99 2.00 6.33
C LEU A 35 -4.77 0.96 5.23
N VAL A 36 -4.08 1.38 4.18
CA VAL A 36 -3.67 0.52 3.06
C VAL A 36 -2.24 0.08 3.32
N THR A 37 -2.06 -1.22 3.52
CA THR A 37 -0.77 -1.82 3.80
C THR A 37 -0.25 -2.53 2.56
N TYR A 38 0.98 -2.21 2.17
CA TYR A 38 1.67 -2.85 1.06
C TYR A 38 2.69 -3.86 1.55
N ARG A 39 2.99 -4.83 0.68
CA ARG A 39 4.13 -5.72 0.88
C ARG A 39 5.41 -4.89 0.96
N LYS A 40 6.17 -5.11 2.02
CA LYS A 40 7.43 -4.39 2.27
C LYS A 40 8.43 -4.59 1.15
N GLY A 41 9.14 -3.52 0.85
CA GLY A 41 10.26 -3.51 -0.07
C GLY A 41 11.44 -4.35 0.39
N SER A 42 12.41 -4.55 -0.51
CA SER A 42 13.62 -5.36 -0.27
C SER A 42 14.89 -4.50 -0.24
N GLY A 43 14.76 -3.17 -0.29
CA GLY A 43 15.85 -2.22 -0.42
C GLY A 43 16.88 -2.36 0.70
N LEU A 44 16.43 -2.52 1.94
CA LEU A 44 17.33 -2.74 3.08
C LEU A 44 18.11 -4.05 3.00
N ALA A 45 17.51 -5.12 2.47
CA ALA A 45 18.19 -6.41 2.34
C ALA A 45 19.31 -6.37 1.28
N LYS A 46 19.27 -5.38 0.36
CA LYS A 46 20.26 -5.18 -0.70
C LYS A 46 21.24 -4.05 -0.39
N LEU A 47 21.03 -3.34 0.71
CA LEU A 47 21.81 -2.16 1.06
C LEU A 47 23.17 -2.58 1.64
N ASN A 48 24.25 -2.29 0.93
CA ASN A 48 25.60 -2.51 1.43
C ASN A 48 26.10 -1.24 2.16
N ILE A 49 26.31 -1.35 3.46
CA ILE A 49 26.70 -0.21 4.33
C ILE A 49 27.92 -0.50 5.20
N GLU A 50 28.57 -1.66 5.04
CA GLU A 50 29.61 -2.13 5.96
C GLU A 50 30.86 -1.22 5.97
N SER A 51 31.17 -0.62 4.81
CA SER A 51 32.31 0.28 4.64
C SER A 51 32.05 1.73 5.03
N LEU A 52 30.81 2.09 5.40
CA LEU A 52 30.42 3.47 5.69
C LEU A 52 30.66 3.83 7.17
N SER A 53 30.85 5.13 7.45
CA SER A 53 30.81 5.65 8.83
C SER A 53 29.40 5.54 9.44
N ARG A 54 29.27 5.61 10.76
CA ARG A 54 27.96 5.44 11.44
C ARG A 54 26.91 6.44 10.94
N GLU A 55 27.32 7.68 10.76
CA GLU A 55 26.48 8.77 10.28
C GLU A 55 25.99 8.49 8.86
N GLU A 56 26.89 8.09 7.96
CA GLU A 56 26.57 7.75 6.56
C GLU A 56 25.68 6.50 6.46
N ARG A 57 25.86 5.51 7.35
CA ARG A 57 24.97 4.34 7.43
C ARG A 57 23.54 4.77 7.75
N SER A 58 23.37 5.60 8.77
CA SER A 58 22.04 6.05 9.20
C SER A 58 21.33 6.84 8.10
N GLN A 59 22.05 7.70 7.40
CA GLN A 59 21.50 8.46 6.27
C GLN A 59 21.14 7.55 5.10
N SER A 60 21.98 6.54 4.80
CA SER A 60 21.73 5.60 3.71
C SER A 60 20.48 4.75 3.97
N VAL A 61 20.27 4.30 5.21
CA VAL A 61 19.05 3.58 5.62
C VAL A 61 17.82 4.46 5.47
N LEU A 62 17.87 5.70 5.98
CA LEU A 62 16.77 6.66 5.87
C LEU A 62 16.39 6.90 4.41
N ASN A 63 17.37 7.19 3.56
CA ASN A 63 17.16 7.48 2.15
C ASN A 63 16.55 6.28 1.42
N THR A 64 17.07 5.08 1.70
CA THR A 64 16.60 3.84 1.07
C THR A 64 15.15 3.57 1.44
N LEU A 65 14.81 3.62 2.72
CA LEU A 65 13.45 3.41 3.20
C LEU A 65 12.48 4.45 2.66
N THR A 66 12.85 5.73 2.72
CA THR A 66 12.00 6.82 2.25
C THR A 66 11.70 6.68 0.76
N ALA A 67 12.73 6.48 -0.06
CA ALA A 67 12.58 6.35 -1.50
C ALA A 67 11.76 5.10 -1.87
N GLU A 68 12.04 3.96 -1.23
CA GLU A 68 11.34 2.71 -1.51
C GLU A 68 9.87 2.78 -1.08
N ASN A 69 9.58 3.26 0.12
CA ASN A 69 8.21 3.37 0.62
C ASN A 69 7.38 4.35 -0.22
N PHE A 70 7.96 5.48 -0.63
CA PHE A 70 7.25 6.46 -1.46
C PHE A 70 6.96 5.90 -2.85
N ALA A 71 7.88 5.10 -3.41
CA ALA A 71 7.65 4.42 -4.69
C ALA A 71 6.56 3.35 -4.59
N ILE A 72 6.58 2.51 -3.55
CA ILE A 72 5.61 1.41 -3.35
C ILE A 72 4.19 1.95 -3.18
N THR A 73 4.04 3.06 -2.47
CA THR A 73 2.73 3.60 -2.08
C THR A 73 2.17 4.65 -3.05
N ALA A 74 2.92 5.00 -4.11
CA ALA A 74 2.54 6.06 -5.06
C ALA A 74 1.16 5.84 -5.69
N SER A 75 0.80 4.61 -6.06
CA SER A 75 -0.48 4.32 -6.70
C SER A 75 -1.68 4.54 -5.77
N ALA A 76 -1.59 4.22 -4.48
CA ALA A 76 -2.65 4.55 -3.53
C ALA A 76 -2.80 6.07 -3.36
N VAL A 77 -1.68 6.79 -3.34
CA VAL A 77 -1.68 8.26 -3.26
C VAL A 77 -2.36 8.87 -4.48
N GLU A 78 -2.08 8.36 -5.69
CA GLU A 78 -2.74 8.82 -6.91
C GLU A 78 -4.24 8.57 -6.92
N LEU A 79 -4.69 7.39 -6.45
CA LEU A 79 -6.11 7.09 -6.30
C LEU A 79 -6.78 8.00 -5.27
N ALA A 80 -6.15 8.20 -4.11
CA ALA A 80 -6.68 9.11 -3.07
C ALA A 80 -6.82 10.55 -3.60
N LYS A 81 -5.80 11.06 -4.29
CA LYS A 81 -5.85 12.37 -4.96
C LYS A 81 -6.98 12.46 -5.99
N SER A 82 -7.14 11.42 -6.81
CA SER A 82 -8.16 11.38 -7.86
C SER A 82 -9.58 11.32 -7.28
N ALA A 83 -9.74 10.68 -6.12
CA ALA A 83 -10.98 10.65 -5.35
C ALA A 83 -11.23 11.93 -4.53
N GLY A 84 -10.25 12.84 -4.44
CA GLY A 84 -10.37 14.08 -3.69
C GLY A 84 -10.43 13.89 -2.17
N VAL A 85 -9.82 12.81 -1.66
CA VAL A 85 -9.79 12.49 -0.23
C VAL A 85 -8.44 12.79 0.39
N GLU A 86 -8.44 13.11 1.67
CA GLU A 86 -7.23 13.33 2.46
C GLU A 86 -6.46 12.01 2.64
N TYR A 87 -5.14 12.10 2.60
CA TYR A 87 -4.27 10.93 2.79
C TYR A 87 -2.98 11.30 3.51
N THR A 88 -2.46 10.36 4.29
CA THR A 88 -1.14 10.44 4.91
C THR A 88 -0.30 9.27 4.46
N GLN A 89 0.81 9.57 3.78
CA GLN A 89 1.83 8.62 3.38
C GLN A 89 2.96 8.63 4.41
N TYR A 90 3.43 7.45 4.82
CA TYR A 90 4.51 7.32 5.80
C TYR A 90 5.83 6.96 5.13
N TRP A 91 6.93 7.56 5.58
CA TRP A 91 8.26 7.30 5.03
C TRP A 91 8.90 6.03 5.61
N ILE A 92 8.51 5.63 6.83
CA ILE A 92 9.14 4.53 7.57
C ILE A 92 8.51 3.17 7.26
N ASP A 93 7.26 3.15 6.82
CA ASP A 93 6.53 1.92 6.53
C ASP A 93 5.78 2.03 5.21
N SER A 94 5.54 0.89 4.56
CA SER A 94 4.88 0.81 3.26
C SER A 94 3.35 0.92 3.42
N VAL A 95 2.87 1.99 4.06
CA VAL A 95 1.46 2.19 4.38
C VAL A 95 0.97 3.59 3.99
N VAL A 96 -0.31 3.68 3.65
CA VAL A 96 -1.02 4.94 3.39
C VAL A 96 -2.32 4.95 4.19
N ALA A 97 -2.48 5.94 5.05
CA ALA A 97 -3.77 6.23 5.67
C ALA A 97 -4.59 7.10 4.71
N ILE A 98 -5.86 6.74 4.50
CA ILE A 98 -6.80 7.47 3.64
C ILE A 98 -8.05 7.73 4.46
N GLU A 99 -8.47 8.99 4.50
CA GLU A 99 -9.64 9.43 5.25
C GLU A 99 -10.87 9.51 4.35
N GLY A 100 -12.00 8.98 4.81
CA GLY A 100 -13.25 9.08 4.05
C GLY A 100 -13.29 8.23 2.76
N ALA A 101 -12.64 7.07 2.73
CA ALA A 101 -12.66 6.20 1.55
C ALA A 101 -14.05 5.60 1.31
N THR A 102 -14.56 5.72 0.08
CA THR A 102 -15.82 5.08 -0.34
C THR A 102 -15.62 3.59 -0.64
N LYS A 103 -16.72 2.87 -0.83
CA LYS A 103 -16.69 1.46 -1.23
C LYS A 103 -15.96 1.25 -2.56
N GLU A 104 -16.17 2.14 -3.52
CA GLU A 104 -15.51 2.11 -4.83
C GLU A 104 -14.01 2.33 -4.69
N LEU A 105 -13.59 3.32 -3.87
CA LEU A 105 -12.18 3.58 -3.63
C LEU A 105 -11.50 2.40 -2.92
N VAL A 106 -12.14 1.83 -1.90
CA VAL A 106 -11.61 0.63 -1.20
C VAL A 106 -11.45 -0.55 -2.16
N ALA A 107 -12.40 -0.76 -3.08
CA ALA A 107 -12.29 -1.80 -4.09
C ALA A 107 -11.13 -1.55 -5.07
N GLN A 108 -10.93 -0.29 -5.50
CA GLN A 108 -9.80 0.08 -6.36
C GLN A 108 -8.45 -0.10 -5.65
N LEU A 109 -8.35 0.31 -4.38
CA LEU A 109 -7.16 0.14 -3.56
C LEU A 109 -6.83 -1.34 -3.36
N ALA A 110 -7.83 -2.19 -3.10
CA ALA A 110 -7.64 -3.63 -2.92
C ALA A 110 -7.23 -4.35 -4.22
N ALA A 111 -7.52 -3.76 -5.37
CA ALA A 111 -7.14 -4.28 -6.68
C ALA A 111 -5.71 -3.86 -7.10
N LEU A 112 -5.07 -2.94 -6.37
CA LEU A 112 -3.70 -2.53 -6.68
C LEU A 112 -2.70 -3.68 -6.47
N PRO A 113 -1.69 -3.80 -7.34
CA PRO A 113 -0.64 -4.78 -7.16
C PRO A 113 0.16 -4.49 -5.88
N ASN A 114 0.58 -5.54 -5.19
CA ASN A 114 1.39 -5.49 -3.96
C ASN A 114 0.69 -4.90 -2.72
N VAL A 115 -0.59 -4.51 -2.80
CA VAL A 115 -1.38 -4.26 -1.59
C VAL A 115 -1.61 -5.59 -0.88
N GLU A 116 -1.22 -5.63 0.39
CA GLU A 116 -1.36 -6.79 1.25
C GLU A 116 -2.72 -6.76 1.96
N SER A 117 -3.11 -5.60 2.49
CA SER A 117 -4.38 -5.44 3.18
C SER A 117 -4.92 -4.02 3.13
N VAL A 118 -6.24 -3.92 3.28
CA VAL A 118 -6.98 -2.66 3.51
C VAL A 118 -7.82 -2.86 4.75
N ALA A 119 -7.53 -2.10 5.81
CA ALA A 119 -8.21 -2.21 7.10
C ALA A 119 -8.69 -0.85 7.59
N SER A 120 -9.76 -0.80 8.37
CA SER A 120 -10.24 0.43 8.99
C SER A 120 -9.22 0.91 10.04
N VAL A 121 -8.97 2.22 10.12
CA VAL A 121 -8.14 2.79 11.19
C VAL A 121 -8.87 2.63 12.52
N GLU A 122 -8.27 1.92 13.47
CA GLU A 122 -8.87 1.73 14.79
C GLU A 122 -8.71 2.98 15.66
N VAL A 123 -9.82 3.46 16.22
CA VAL A 123 -9.81 4.52 17.23
C VAL A 123 -9.80 3.86 18.60
N TYR A 124 -8.66 3.90 19.28
CA TYR A 124 -8.55 3.49 20.68
C TYR A 124 -8.95 4.66 21.57
N GLN A 125 -9.87 4.42 22.50
CA GLN A 125 -10.10 5.35 23.61
C GLN A 125 -8.98 5.14 24.63
N LEU A 126 -8.19 6.19 24.86
CA LEU A 126 -7.13 6.24 25.87
C LEU A 126 -7.72 6.45 27.27
#